data_AF-C9JZ54-F1
#
_entry.id   AF-C9JZ54-F1
#
_cell.length_a   1.000
_cell.length_b   1.000
_cell.length_c   1.000
_cell.angle_alpha   90.00
_cell.angle_beta   90.00
_cell.angle_gamma   90.00
#
_symmetry.space_group_name_H-M   'P 1'
#
loop_
_entity.id
_entity.type
_entity.pdbx_description
1 polymer ?
#
loop_
_entity_poly.entity_id
_entity_poly.type
_entity_poly.pdbx_seq_one_letter_code
_entity_poly.pdbx_strand_id
1 'polypeptide(L)'
;MAFEALASISHVAHVTITTKTADGKCAYRASYSDGKLKAPPKPCAGNQGTQITVEDLFYNIATRRKALKNPSEEYGKILEVVG
;
A
#
# COMPACT_ATOMS: atom_id res chain seq x y z
N MET A 1 8.14 -6.82 12.27
CA MET A 1 8.50 -6.77 10.84
C MET A 1 7.38 -6.22 9.94
N ALA A 2 6.11 -6.67 10.01
CA ALA A 2 5.07 -6.22 9.08
C ALA A 2 4.86 -4.69 9.04
N PHE A 3 4.87 -4.02 10.19
CA PHE A 3 4.78 -2.56 10.29
C PHE A 3 5.99 -1.81 9.68
N GLU A 4 7.17 -2.41 9.78
CA GLU A 4 8.42 -1.84 9.28
C GLU A 4 8.51 -1.94 7.75
N ALA A 5 8.01 -3.06 7.19
CA ALA A 5 7.87 -3.23 5.74
C ALA A 5 6.88 -2.21 5.16
N LEU A 6 5.72 -2.04 5.79
CA LEU A 6 4.71 -1.03 5.38
C LEU A 6 5.28 0.40 5.44
N ALA A 7 6.03 0.74 6.49
CA ALA A 7 6.68 2.03 6.62
C ALA A 7 7.66 2.28 5.46
N SER A 8 8.50 1.28 5.16
CA SER A 8 9.47 1.33 4.07
C SER A 8 8.82 1.54 2.70
N ILE A 9 7.71 0.83 2.43
CA ILE A 9 6.94 0.96 1.18
C ILE A 9 6.27 2.34 1.09
N SER A 10 5.68 2.82 2.19
CA SER A 10 5.01 4.13 2.22
C SER A 10 5.95 5.31 1.99
N HIS A 11 7.27 5.11 2.11
CA HIS A 11 8.28 6.12 1.82
C HIS A 11 8.57 6.27 0.32
N VAL A 12 8.24 5.26 -0.48
CA VAL A 12 8.53 5.24 -1.93
C VAL A 12 7.27 5.09 -2.78
N ALA A 13 6.09 5.01 -2.17
CA ALA A 13 4.81 4.80 -2.84
C ALA A 13 3.68 5.51 -2.08
N HIS A 14 2.56 5.72 -2.76
CA HIS A 14 1.32 6.14 -2.13
C HIS A 14 0.60 4.90 -1.57
N VAL A 15 0.53 4.78 -0.24
CA VAL A 15 -0.05 3.60 0.42
C VAL A 15 -1.37 3.99 1.08
N THR A 16 -2.45 3.32 0.71
CA THR A 16 -3.74 3.45 1.38
C THR A 16 -4.07 2.16 2.11
N ILE A 17 -4.31 2.26 3.42
CA ILE A 17 -4.67 1.14 4.28
C ILE A 17 -6.13 1.33 4.69
N THR A 18 -6.98 0.37 4.34
CA THR A 18 -8.36 0.29 4.82
C THR A 18 -8.48 -0.93 5.72
N THR A 19 -8.87 -0.76 6.98
CA THR A 19 -9.01 -1.87 7.92
C THR A 19 -10.32 -1.78 8.69
N LYS A 20 -10.94 -2.93 8.92
CA LYS A 20 -12.11 -3.09 9.79
C LYS A 20 -11.87 -4.26 10.73
N THR A 21 -11.76 -3.95 12.01
CA THR A 21 -11.71 -4.93 13.09
C THR A 21 -13.05 -5.64 13.25
N ALA A 22 -13.05 -6.84 13.84
CA ALA A 22 -14.27 -7.62 14.07
C ALA A 22 -15.31 -6.84 14.89
N ASP A 23 -14.84 -6.13 15.91
CA ASP A 23 -15.66 -5.34 16.83
C ASP A 23 -15.90 -3.89 16.35
N GLY A 24 -15.34 -3.53 15.19
CA GLY A 24 -15.42 -2.19 14.63
C GLY A 24 -16.77 -1.92 13.95
N LYS A 25 -17.50 -0.91 14.44
CA LYS A 25 -18.77 -0.45 13.82
C LYS A 25 -18.60 -0.01 12.36
N CYS A 26 -17.44 0.55 12.00
CA CYS A 26 -17.10 0.97 10.64
C CYS A 26 -15.64 0.65 10.33
N ALA A 27 -15.29 0.65 9.04
CA ALA A 27 -13.91 0.54 8.62
C ALA A 27 -13.21 1.91 8.75
N TYR A 28 -11.88 1.90 8.86
CA TYR A 28 -11.07 3.10 8.83
C TYR A 28 -10.13 3.06 7.65
N ARG A 29 -9.99 4.20 6.98
CA ARG A 29 -9.04 4.40 5.88
C ARG A 29 -7.99 5.42 6.28
N ALA A 30 -6.73 5.05 6.12
CA ALA A 30 -5.56 5.88 6.31
C ALA A 30 -4.74 5.91 5.02
N SER A 31 -4.23 7.08 4.63
CA SER A 31 -3.36 7.23 3.46
C SER A 31 -2.01 7.76 3.89
N TYR A 32 -0.95 7.13 3.39
CA TYR A 32 0.44 7.43 3.69
C TYR A 32 1.16 7.84 2.40
N SER A 33 2.05 8.82 2.52
CA SER A 33 2.89 9.33 1.42
C SER A 33 4.18 9.87 2.04
N ASP A 34 5.33 9.61 1.40
CA ASP A 34 6.67 9.93 1.93
C ASP A 34 6.90 9.44 3.38
N GLY A 35 6.29 8.31 3.75
CA GLY A 35 6.37 7.74 5.11
C GLY A 35 5.55 8.49 6.16
N LYS A 36 4.74 9.47 5.75
CA LYS A 36 3.89 10.29 6.63
C LYS A 36 2.42 10.05 6.36
N LEU A 37 1.61 10.15 7.40
CA LEU A 37 0.17 10.09 7.29
C LEU A 37 -0.34 11.38 6.62
N LYS A 38 -0.97 11.26 5.45
CA LYS A 38 -1.46 12.39 4.65
C LYS A 38 -2.66 13.09 5.30
N ALA A 39 -3.49 12.34 6.00
CA ALA A 39 -4.68 12.83 6.68
C ALA A 39 -5.04 11.91 7.85
N PRO A 40 -5.70 12.41 8.92
CA PRO A 40 -6.20 11.56 9.99
C PRO A 40 -7.10 10.45 9.42
N PRO A 41 -7.07 9.24 9.99
CA PRO A 41 -7.85 8.12 9.49
C PRO A 41 -9.33 8.48 9.45
N LYS A 42 -9.97 8.27 8.30
CA LYS A 42 -11.39 8.59 8.12
C LYS A 42 -12.22 7.31 8.21
N PRO A 43 -13.39 7.36 8.88
CA PRO A 43 -14.32 6.26 8.83
C PRO A 43 -14.83 6.07 7.40
N CYS A 44 -14.89 4.83 6.94
CA CYS A 44 -15.39 4.47 5.62
C CYS A 44 -16.23 3.18 5.68
N ALA A 45 -17.04 2.95 4.65
CA ALA A 45 -17.66 1.65 4.44
C ALA A 45 -16.57 0.65 4.03
N GLY A 46 -16.59 -0.54 4.62
CA GLY A 46 -15.64 -1.60 4.33
C GLY A 46 -16.05 -2.92 4.96
N ASN A 47 -15.63 -4.01 4.33
CA ASN A 47 -15.82 -5.36 4.85
C ASN A 47 -14.81 -5.64 5.96
N GLN A 48 -15.10 -6.64 6.80
CA GLN A 48 -14.15 -7.09 7.82
C GLN A 48 -12.84 -7.53 7.16
N GLY A 49 -11.71 -7.13 7.74
CA GLY A 49 -10.38 -7.44 7.23
C GLY A 49 -9.54 -6.20 6.99
N THR A 50 -8.39 -6.40 6.35
CA THR A 50 -7.42 -5.34 6.04
C THR A 50 -7.09 -5.38 4.57
N GLN A 51 -7.25 -4.25 3.91
CA GLN A 51 -6.91 -4.01 2.52
C GLN A 51 -5.80 -2.97 2.47
N ILE A 52 -4.72 -3.30 1.76
CA ILE A 52 -3.58 -2.42 1.53
C ILE A 52 -3.49 -2.17 0.03
N THR A 53 -3.58 -0.92 -0.36
CA THR A 53 -3.46 -0.47 -1.75
C THR A 53 -2.16 0.33 -1.87
N VAL A 54 -1.30 -0.06 -2.81
CA VAL A 54 -0.03 0.61 -3.09
C VAL A 54 -0.08 1.16 -4.50
N GLU A 55 0.01 2.48 -4.64
CA GLU A 55 -0.09 3.22 -5.90
C GLU A 55 1.22 4.00 -6.13
N ASP A 56 1.55 4.22 -7.41
CA ASP A 56 2.75 4.96 -7.84
C ASP A 56 4.05 4.50 -7.15
N LEU A 57 4.34 3.19 -7.19
CA LEU A 57 5.58 2.65 -6.64
C LEU A 57 6.82 3.29 -7.28
N PHE A 58 7.72 3.80 -6.44
CA PHE A 58 8.91 4.58 -6.79
C PHE A 58 8.63 5.93 -7.45
N TYR A 59 7.48 6.57 -7.19
CA TYR A 59 7.17 7.90 -7.75
C TYR A 59 8.25 8.95 -7.47
N ASN A 60 8.89 8.88 -6.30
CA ASN A 60 9.92 9.81 -5.85
C ASN A 60 11.37 9.38 -6.21
N ILE A 61 11.57 8.19 -6.80
CA ILE A 61 12.90 7.70 -7.20
C ILE A 61 12.88 7.28 -8.67
N ALA A 62 13.15 8.24 -9.56
CA ALA A 62 13.12 8.03 -11.01
C ALA A 62 14.01 6.87 -11.49
N THR A 63 15.19 6.67 -10.88
CA THR A 63 16.10 5.57 -11.23
C THR A 63 15.50 4.20 -10.93
N ARG A 64 14.82 4.04 -9.79
CA ARG A 64 14.14 2.79 -9.44
C ARG A 64 12.88 2.58 -10.26
N ARG A 65 12.14 3.66 -10.54
CA ARG A 65 11.01 3.61 -11.46
C ARG A 65 11.40 3.17 -12.87
N LYS A 66 12.57 3.61 -13.38
CA LYS A 66 13.11 3.15 -14.67
C LYS A 66 13.64 1.71 -14.63
N ALA A 67 14.00 1.21 -13.45
CA ALA A 67 14.40 -0.19 -13.27
C ALA A 67 13.21 -1.15 -13.27
N LEU A 68 11.98 -0.66 -13.01
CA LEU A 68 10.77 -1.43 -13.30
C LEU A 68 10.71 -1.65 -14.81
N LYS A 69 10.74 -2.93 -15.20
CA LYS A 69 10.72 -3.33 -16.59
C LYS A 69 9.28 -3.28 -17.14
N ASN A 70 9.04 -4.02 -18.21
CA ASN A 70 7.74 -4.11 -18.84
C ASN A 70 6.69 -4.65 -17.84
N PRO A 71 5.45 -4.11 -17.79
CA PRO A 71 4.43 -4.56 -16.85
C PRO A 71 4.17 -6.07 -16.88
N SER A 72 4.30 -6.70 -18.06
CA SER A 72 4.18 -8.15 -18.22
C SER A 72 5.27 -8.95 -17.51
N GLU A 73 6.53 -8.47 -17.50
CA GLU A 73 7.61 -9.11 -16.76
C GLU A 73 7.39 -8.99 -15.25
N GLU A 74 6.97 -7.81 -14.77
CA GLU A 74 6.69 -7.60 -13.35
C GLU A 74 5.48 -8.42 -12.88
N TYR A 75 4.44 -8.54 -13.72
CA TYR A 75 3.31 -9.43 -13.43
C TYR A 75 3.74 -10.89 -13.34
N GLY A 76 4.63 -11.35 -14.23
CA GLY A 76 5.22 -12.69 -14.15
C GLY A 76 5.91 -12.95 -12.82
N LYS A 77 6.75 -12.01 -12.36
CA LYS A 77 7.42 -12.11 -11.04
C LYS A 77 6.42 -12.13 -9.88
N ILE A 78 5.33 -11.36 -9.96
CA ILE A 78 4.28 -11.37 -8.93
C ILE A 78 3.60 -12.74 -8.89
N LEU A 79 3.30 -13.32 -10.06
CA LEU A 79 2.74 -14.67 -10.14
C LEU A 79 3.67 -15.72 -9.55
N GLU A 80 4.99 -15.63 -9.78
CA GLU A 80 5.97 -16.55 -9.17
C GLU A 80 6.01 -16.48 -7.63
N VAL A 81 5.66 -15.33 -7.04
CA VAL A 81 5.61 -15.16 -5.58
C VAL A 81 4.29 -15.64 -4.98
N VAL A 82 3.19 -15.58 -5.75
CA VAL A 82 1.84 -15.92 -5.29
C VAL A 82 1.47 -17.38 -5.59
N GLY A 83 2.01 -17.96 -6.68
CA GLY A 83 1.80 -19.34 -7.10
C GLY A 83 2.55 -20.35 -6.24
#